data_AF-A0A9Q9SS20-F1
#
_entry.id   AF-A0A9Q9SS20-F1
#
_cell.length_a   1.000
_cell.length_b   1.000
_cell.length_c   1.000
_cell.angle_alpha   90.00
_cell.angle_beta   90.00
_cell.angle_gamma   90.00
#
_symmetry.space_group_name_H-M   'P 1'
#
loop_
_entity.id
_entity.type
_entity.pdbx_description
1 polymer ?
#
loop_
_entity_poly.entity_id
_entity_poly.type
_entity_poly.pdbx_seq_one_letter_code
_entity_poly.pdbx_strand_id
1 'polypeptide(L)'
;MQGSQLTIVVACRDRLTRFGFELFEYLVSINGGKILVLDQPESCPSSELTADILSIIHVFSCRVHGLRKYGKKIKEDSSVPKF
;
A
#
# COMPACT_ATOMS: atom_id res chain seq x y z
N MET A 1 -10.86 16.69 30.66
CA MET A 1 -9.48 16.52 31.16
C MET A 1 -8.65 16.00 29.98
N GLN A 2 -7.66 16.79 29.54
CA GLN A 2 -6.62 16.55 28.50
C GLN A 2 -7.14 16.09 27.12
N GLY A 3 -7.22 16.91 26.08
CA GLY A 3 -6.30 17.98 25.67
C GLY A 3 -5.07 17.46 24.91
N SER A 4 -4.95 16.15 24.67
CA SER A 4 -3.84 15.56 23.94
C SER A 4 -4.10 15.61 22.43
N GLN A 5 -3.70 16.70 21.77
CA GLN A 5 -3.60 16.71 20.31
C GLN A 5 -2.61 15.64 19.85
N LEU A 6 -3.08 14.65 19.09
CA LEU A 6 -2.25 13.61 18.51
C LEU A 6 -1.33 14.24 17.47
N THR A 7 -0.03 14.29 17.74
CA THR A 7 0.97 14.72 16.77
C THR A 7 1.83 13.53 16.39
N ILE A 8 1.73 13.09 15.14
CA ILE A 8 2.57 12.02 14.59
C ILE A 8 3.77 12.67 13.92
N VAL A 9 4.97 12.33 14.35
CA VAL A 9 6.22 12.86 13.76
C VAL A 9 6.90 11.75 12.97
N VAL A 10 7.20 12.00 11.71
CA VAL A 10 7.85 11.04 10.82
C VAL A 10 9.06 11.67 10.12
N ALA A 11 10.14 10.88 9.99
CA ALA A 11 11.38 11.35 9.36
C ALA A 11 11.20 11.60 7.86
N CYS A 12 10.43 10.76 7.17
CA CYS A 12 10.05 10.90 5.77
C CYS A 12 8.61 10.38 5.57
N ARG A 13 7.94 10.85 4.53
CA ARG A 13 6.57 10.43 4.16
C ARG A 13 6.46 8.90 3.98
N ASP A 14 7.45 8.31 3.33
CA ASP A 14 7.50 6.89 3.02
C ASP A 14 7.67 6.00 4.27
N ARG A 15 8.12 6.58 5.40
CA ARG A 15 8.21 5.86 6.69
C ARG A 15 6.84 5.64 7.33
N LEU A 16 5.86 6.48 7.02
CA LEU A 16 4.49 6.26 7.48
C LEU A 16 3.77 5.25 6.58
N THR A 17 3.84 5.46 5.27
CA THR A 17 3.23 4.57 4.29
C THR A 17 3.83 4.79 2.90
N ARG A 18 3.91 3.71 2.11
CA ARG A 18 4.34 3.78 0.70
C ARG A 18 3.28 4.40 -0.21
N PHE A 19 2.00 4.17 0.11
CA PHE A 19 0.86 4.69 -0.64
C PHE A 19 -0.26 5.13 0.31
N GLY A 20 -1.10 6.08 -0.12
CA GLY A 20 -2.25 6.50 0.68
C GLY A 20 -1.87 7.33 1.90
N PHE A 21 -0.80 8.13 1.82
CA PHE A 21 -0.44 9.07 2.89
C PHE A 21 -1.59 10.04 3.20
N GLU A 22 -2.27 10.53 2.16
CA GLU A 22 -3.45 11.40 2.26
C GLU A 22 -4.58 10.78 3.08
N LEU A 23 -4.75 9.45 3.04
CA LEU A 23 -5.76 8.76 3.85
C LEU A 23 -5.42 8.87 5.34
N PHE A 24 -4.15 8.69 5.70
CA PHE A 24 -3.71 8.83 7.08
C PHE A 24 -3.76 10.29 7.55
N GLU A 25 -3.40 11.24 6.69
CA GLU A 25 -3.53 12.66 6.97
C GLU A 25 -4.99 13.03 7.24
N TYR A 26 -5.91 12.55 6.40
CA TYR A 26 -7.35 12.72 6.60
C TYR A 26 -7.80 12.12 7.94
N LEU A 27 -7.45 10.86 8.23
CA LEU A 27 -7.81 10.18 9.48
C LEU A 27 -7.27 10.89 10.73
N VAL A 28 -6.06 11.44 10.66
CA VAL A 28 -5.45 12.16 11.78
C VAL A 28 -6.13 13.53 11.95
N SER A 29 -6.49 14.19 10.84
CA SER A 29 -7.15 15.50 10.86
C SER A 29 -8.55 15.45 11.47
N ILE A 30 -9.35 14.42 11.16
CA ILE A 30 -10.71 14.25 11.73
C ILE A 30 -10.66 14.02 13.25
N ASN A 31 -9.55 13.51 13.76
CA ASN A 31 -9.30 13.29 15.18
C ASN A 31 -8.65 14.52 15.88
N GLY A 32 -8.51 15.65 15.18
CA GLY A 32 -7.90 16.88 15.71
C GLY A 32 -6.38 16.78 15.90
N GLY A 33 -5.74 15.80 15.26
CA GLY A 33 -4.31 15.61 15.25
C GLY A 33 -3.63 16.20 14.02
N LYS A 34 -2.30 16.09 13.97
CA LYS A 34 -1.49 16.49 12.80
C LYS A 34 -0.34 15.52 12.55
N ILE A 35 0.08 15.42 11.30
CA ILE A 35 1.27 14.67 10.89
C ILE A 35 2.35 15.68 10.54
N LEU A 36 3.54 15.51 11.11
CA LEU A 36 4.68 16.40 10.94
C LEU A 36 5.82 15.60 10.30
N VAL A 37 6.18 15.98 9.07
CA VAL A 37 7.23 15.31 8.29
C VAL A 37 8.50 16.13 8.40
N LEU A 38 9.59 15.52 8.88
CA LEU A 38 10.90 16.18 9.06
C LEU A 38 11.73 16.24 7.77
N ASP A 39 11.30 15.53 6.73
CA ASP A 39 11.87 15.44 5.39
C ASP A 39 13.39 15.23 5.36
N GLN A 40 13.85 14.23 6.12
CA GLN A 40 15.25 13.87 6.21
C GLN A 40 15.63 12.92 5.05
N PRO A 41 16.43 13.34 4.05
CA PRO A 41 16.71 12.56 2.85
C PRO A 41 17.50 11.28 3.15
N GLU A 42 18.37 11.28 4.17
CA GLU A 42 19.09 10.07 4.59
C GLU A 42 18.17 8.96 5.10
N SER A 43 16.96 9.33 5.55
CA SER A 43 15.98 8.38 6.05
C SER A 43 15.15 7.71 4.95
N CYS A 44 15.31 8.10 3.68
CA CYS A 44 14.54 7.60 2.54
C CYS A 44 15.43 7.06 1.40
N PRO A 45 16.03 5.87 1.58
CA PRO A 45 16.91 5.27 0.58
C PRO A 45 16.13 4.76 -0.65
N SER A 46 16.69 5.01 -1.84
CA SER A 46 16.12 4.58 -3.14
C SER A 46 16.13 3.06 -3.35
N SER A 47 16.95 2.32 -2.61
CA SER A 47 16.98 0.86 -2.64
C SER A 47 15.69 0.25 -2.07
N GLU A 48 15.13 0.83 -1.01
CA GLU A 48 13.85 0.40 -0.43
C GLU A 48 12.71 0.56 -1.45
N LEU A 49 12.65 1.71 -2.15
CA LEU A 49 11.67 1.95 -3.23
C LEU A 49 11.75 0.85 -4.30
N THR A 50 12.96 0.49 -4.70
CA THR A 50 13.18 -0.52 -5.75
C THR A 50 12.70 -1.89 -5.29
N ALA A 51 13.01 -2.27 -4.05
CA ALA A 51 12.54 -3.52 -3.46
C ALA A 51 11.00 -3.58 -3.36
N ASP A 52 10.37 -2.47 -2.96
CA ASP A 52 8.91 -2.37 -2.87
C ASP A 52 8.26 -2.53 -4.26
N ILE A 53 8.80 -1.89 -5.30
CA ILE A 53 8.31 -2.06 -6.67
C ILE A 53 8.42 -3.51 -7.14
N LEU A 54 9.57 -4.16 -6.91
CA LEU A 54 9.77 -5.56 -7.25
C LEU A 54 8.76 -6.47 -6.53
N SER A 55 8.49 -6.20 -5.26
CA SER A 55 7.50 -6.95 -4.47
C SER A 55 6.09 -6.83 -5.05
N ILE A 56 5.69 -5.61 -5.46
CA ILE A 56 4.40 -5.32 -6.06
C ILE A 56 4.27 -6.06 -7.39
N ILE A 57 5.26 -5.92 -8.27
CA ILE A 57 5.29 -6.60 -9.57
C ILE A 57 5.20 -8.12 -9.39
N HIS A 58 5.92 -8.67 -8.42
CA HIS A 58 5.89 -10.10 -8.14
C HIS A 58 4.48 -10.56 -7.73
N VAL A 59 3.84 -9.90 -6.76
CA VAL A 59 2.49 -10.24 -6.30
C VAL A 59 1.47 -10.13 -7.44
N PHE A 60 1.53 -9.05 -8.24
CA PHE A 60 0.64 -8.90 -9.38
C PHE A 60 0.89 -9.95 -10.46
N SER A 61 2.16 -10.29 -10.72
CA SER A 61 2.52 -11.35 -11.67
C SER A 61 1.92 -12.69 -11.24
N CYS A 62 2.09 -13.09 -9.98
CA CYS A 62 1.49 -14.30 -9.44
C CYS A 62 -0.04 -14.31 -9.57
N ARG A 63 -0.71 -13.20 -9.27
CA ARG A 63 -2.17 -13.06 -9.41
C ARG A 63 -2.63 -13.24 -10.86
N VAL A 64 -1.96 -12.60 -11.81
CA VAL A 64 -2.27 -12.73 -13.24
C VAL A 64 -2.05 -14.17 -13.72
N HIS A 65 -0.97 -14.82 -13.27
CA HIS A 65 -0.71 -16.22 -13.61
C HIS A 65 -1.79 -17.15 -13.03
N GLY A 66 -2.22 -16.91 -11.80
CA GLY A 66 -3.35 -17.61 -11.18
C GLY A 66 -4.63 -17.45 -12.00
N LEU A 67 -5.01 -16.21 -12.34
CA LEU A 67 -6.21 -15.93 -13.14
C LEU A 67 -6.19 -16.63 -14.50
N ARG A 68 -5.05 -16.65 -15.20
CA ARG A 68 -4.90 -17.39 -16.46
C ARG A 68 -5.11 -18.90 -16.27
N LYS A 69 -4.55 -19.47 -15.20
CA LYS A 69 -4.70 -20.89 -14.87
C LYS A 69 -6.17 -21.26 -14.59
N TYR A 70 -6.88 -20.45 -13.80
CA TYR A 70 -8.30 -20.67 -13.53
C TYR A 70 -9.16 -20.46 -14.78
N GLY A 71 -8.91 -19.39 -15.55
CA GLY A 71 -9.64 -19.15 -16.80
C GLY A 71 -9.48 -20.28 -17.82
N LYS A 72 -8.30 -20.91 -17.90
CA LYS A 72 -8.09 -22.09 -18.73
C LYS A 72 -8.85 -23.31 -18.21
N LYS A 73 -8.77 -23.59 -16.89
CA LYS A 73 -9.52 -24.69 -16.27
C LYS A 73 -11.03 -24.55 -16.47
N ILE A 74 -11.60 -23.36 -16.27
CA ILE A 74 -13.03 -23.11 -16.43
C ILE A 74 -13.48 -23.32 -17.89
N LYS A 75 -12.63 -22.97 -18.88
CA LYS A 75 -12.93 -23.22 -20.30
C LYS A 75 -12.89 -24.71 -20.67
N GLU A 76 -12.04 -25.48 -20.02
CA GLU A 76 -11.86 -26.92 -20.26
C GLU A 76 -12.84 -27.78 -19.45
N ASP A 77 -13.46 -27.22 -18.42
CA ASP A 77 -14.42 -27.91 -17.55
C ASP A 77 -15.79 -28.05 -18.22
N SER A 78 -16.14 -29.28 -18.57
CA SER A 78 -17.39 -29.65 -19.23
C SER A 78 -18.62 -29.61 -18.30
N SER A 79 -18.43 -29.44 -16.99
CA SER A 79 -19.51 -29.31 -16.01
C SER A 79 -20.06 -27.88 -15.88
N VAL A 80 -19.32 -26.88 -16.37
CA VAL A 80 -19.71 -25.47 -16.30
C VAL A 80 -20.69 -25.16 -17.44
N PRO A 81 -21.89 -24.60 -17.15
CA PRO A 81 -22.85 -24.26 -18.18
C PRO A 81 -22.27 -23.21 -19.13
N LYS A 82 -22.25 -23.53 -20.43
CA LYS A 82 -21.89 -22.59 -21.49
C LYS A 82 -23.12 -21.75 -21.82
N PHE A 83 -23.08 -20.47 -21.47
CA PHE A 83 -24.06 -19.48 -21.91
C PHE A 83 -23.83 -19.10 -23.38
#